data_AF-A0A2P9FHX2-F1
#
_entry.id   AF-A0A2P9FHX2-F1
#
_cell.length_a   1.000
_cell.length_b   1.000
_cell.length_c   1.000
_cell.angle_alpha   90.00
_cell.angle_beta   90.00
_cell.angle_gamma   90.00
#
_symmetry.space_group_name_H-M   'P 1'
#
loop_
_entity.id
_entity.type
_entity.pdbx_description
1 polymer ?
#
loop_
_entity_poly.entity_id
_entity_poly.type
_entity_poly.pdbx_seq_one_letter_code
_entity_poly.pdbx_strand_id
1 'polypeptide(L)'
;MPVLQGSGEAEQAVPVGCLLQEWIRQAEQDAPKPMKGFASFLRQDLDAVTAGLTLPWSSGVVEGHVNRVKTPKLAMDGRALFELLRTRILPQSSMPPQRAAGSEGGLALHAGEPQPGGHW
;
A
#
# COMPACT_ATOMS: atom_id res chain seq x y z
N MET A 1 18.95 28.99 -50.17
CA MET A 1 17.52 28.92 -49.83
C MET A 1 17.35 29.28 -48.36
N PRO A 2 16.86 30.46 -47.99
CA PRO A 2 16.52 30.76 -46.59
C PRO A 2 15.05 30.37 -46.36
N VAL A 3 14.80 29.47 -45.42
CA VAL A 3 13.43 29.15 -44.98
C VAL A 3 13.29 29.55 -43.52
N LEU A 4 12.64 30.70 -43.38
CA LEU A 4 11.59 31.04 -42.42
C LEU A 4 11.87 30.80 -40.93
N GLN A 5 12.21 31.91 -40.32
CA GLN A 5 11.90 32.33 -38.96
C GLN A 5 10.50 31.86 -38.51
N GLY A 6 10.47 30.83 -37.67
CA GLY A 6 9.32 30.52 -36.84
C GLY A 6 9.36 31.39 -35.59
N SER A 7 8.80 32.59 -35.68
CA SER A 7 8.40 33.39 -34.52
C SER A 7 7.27 32.65 -33.79
N GLY A 8 7.63 31.64 -33.01
CA GLY A 8 6.80 31.20 -31.91
C GLY A 8 6.95 32.25 -30.83
N GLU A 9 5.98 33.16 -30.74
CA GLU A 9 5.73 33.91 -29.52
C GLU A 9 5.79 32.91 -28.37
N ALA A 10 6.84 32.99 -27.56
CA ALA A 10 6.89 32.34 -26.27
C ALA A 10 5.73 32.94 -25.50
N GLU A 11 4.57 32.28 -25.60
CA GLU A 11 3.44 32.44 -24.70
C GLU A 11 4.06 32.56 -23.32
N GLN A 12 3.97 33.77 -22.76
CA GLN A 12 4.64 34.13 -21.53
C GLN A 12 4.01 33.29 -20.42
N ALA A 13 4.54 32.08 -20.24
CA ALA A 13 4.25 31.23 -19.12
C ALA A 13 4.73 32.00 -17.91
N VAL A 14 3.79 32.68 -17.24
CA VAL A 14 4.06 33.35 -15.97
C VAL A 14 4.73 32.29 -15.10
N PRO A 15 6.01 32.48 -14.69
CA PRO A 15 6.71 31.47 -13.93
C PRO A 15 5.86 31.13 -12.71
N VAL A 16 5.58 29.84 -12.49
CA VAL A 16 4.73 29.38 -11.38
C VAL A 16 5.19 29.97 -10.03
N GLY A 17 6.48 30.26 -9.89
CA GLY A 17 7.05 30.96 -8.73
C GLY A 17 6.46 32.35 -8.46
N CYS A 18 6.17 33.15 -9.49
CA CYS A 18 5.60 34.50 -9.33
C CYS A 18 4.16 34.44 -8.81
N LEU A 19 3.35 33.52 -9.33
CA LEU A 19 1.97 33.30 -8.89
C LEU A 19 1.91 32.73 -7.46
N LEU A 20 2.83 31.81 -7.14
CA LEU A 20 2.95 31.23 -5.80
C LEU A 20 3.25 32.30 -4.75
N GLN A 21 4.21 33.19 -5.01
CA GLN A 21 4.57 34.24 -4.05
C GLN A 21 3.42 35.20 -3.79
N GLU A 22 2.71 35.62 -4.84
CA GLU A 22 1.55 36.50 -4.68
C GLU A 22 0.43 35.79 -3.91
N TRP A 23 0.18 34.52 -4.18
CA TRP A 23 -0.80 33.74 -3.43
C TRP A 23 -0.42 33.61 -1.94
N ILE A 24 0.85 33.31 -1.63
CA ILE A 24 1.33 33.20 -0.23
C ILE A 24 1.11 34.53 0.49
N ARG A 25 1.42 35.66 -0.16
CA ARG A 25 1.22 37.01 0.40
C ARG A 25 -0.26 37.26 0.73
N GLN A 26 -1.16 36.94 -0.18
CA GLN A 26 -2.60 37.08 0.01
C GLN A 26 -3.13 36.16 1.11
N ALA A 27 -2.66 34.91 1.13
CA ALA A 27 -3.09 33.92 2.12
C ALA A 27 -2.69 34.31 3.55
N GLU A 28 -1.51 34.89 3.77
CA GLU A 28 -1.09 35.39 5.08
C GLU A 28 -1.94 36.57 5.58
N GLN A 29 -2.45 37.40 4.67
CA GLN A 29 -3.22 38.60 4.98
C GLN A 29 -4.68 38.25 5.27
N ASP A 30 -5.32 37.47 4.40
CA ASP A 30 -6.79 37.40 4.34
C ASP A 30 -7.38 36.01 4.60
N ALA A 31 -6.56 34.95 4.68
CA ALA A 31 -7.08 33.60 4.82
C ALA A 31 -7.41 33.19 6.28
N PRO A 32 -8.21 32.14 6.51
CA PRO A 32 -8.44 31.58 7.84
C PRO A 32 -7.13 31.15 8.53
N LYS A 33 -7.10 31.14 9.86
CA LYS A 33 -5.89 30.86 10.67
C LYS A 33 -5.12 29.59 10.25
N PRO A 34 -5.75 28.45 9.92
CA PRO A 34 -5.02 27.26 9.42
C PRO A 34 -4.30 27.53 8.09
N MET A 35 -4.91 28.31 7.20
CA MET A 35 -4.36 28.65 5.90
C MET A 35 -3.22 29.66 6.02
N LYS A 36 -3.30 30.61 6.95
CA LYS A 36 -2.18 31.52 7.27
C LYS A 36 -0.96 30.76 7.76
N GLY A 37 -1.16 29.75 8.61
CA GLY A 37 -0.08 28.86 9.06
C GLY A 37 0.55 28.11 7.89
N PHE A 38 -0.27 27.53 7.02
CA PHE A 38 0.20 26.85 5.80
C PHE A 38 1.01 27.77 4.88
N ALA A 39 0.52 28.99 4.62
CA ALA A 39 1.22 29.98 3.81
C ALA A 39 2.57 30.38 4.42
N SER A 40 2.64 30.54 5.74
CA SER A 40 3.90 30.82 6.45
C SER A 40 4.92 29.68 6.28
N PHE A 41 4.49 28.41 6.29
CA PHE A 41 5.39 27.28 6.03
C PHE A 41 5.87 27.27 4.57
N LEU A 42 4.98 27.53 3.61
CA LEU A 42 5.38 27.65 2.20
C LEU A 42 6.35 28.81 1.97
N ARG A 43 6.22 29.92 2.69
CA ARG A 43 7.16 31.04 2.66
C ARG A 43 8.54 30.61 3.17
N GLN A 44 8.59 29.80 4.23
CA GLN A 44 9.84 29.32 4.82
C GLN A 44 10.59 28.38 3.87
N ASP A 45 9.87 27.53 3.14
CA ASP A 45 10.42 26.52 2.23
C ASP A 45 10.33 26.93 0.75
N LEU A 46 10.29 28.23 0.45
CA LEU A 46 9.93 28.76 -0.86
C LEU A 46 10.82 28.25 -2.00
N ASP A 47 12.13 28.12 -1.77
CA ASP A 47 13.08 27.61 -2.77
C ASP A 47 12.79 26.14 -3.09
N ALA A 48 12.52 25.33 -2.07
CA ALA A 48 12.20 23.91 -2.23
C ALA A 48 10.86 23.72 -2.94
N VAL A 49 9.84 24.51 -2.58
CA VAL A 49 8.52 24.46 -3.23
C VAL A 49 8.62 24.92 -4.69
N THR A 50 9.35 26.01 -4.95
CA THR A 50 9.56 26.51 -6.32
C THR A 50 10.32 25.50 -7.16
N ALA A 51 11.36 24.88 -6.61
CA ALA A 51 12.09 23.79 -7.27
C ALA A 51 11.19 22.58 -7.54
N GLY A 52 10.35 22.17 -6.58
CA GLY A 52 9.41 21.06 -6.74
C GLY A 52 8.31 21.31 -7.78
N LEU A 53 7.96 22.58 -8.04
CA LEU A 53 6.99 22.97 -9.06
C LEU A 53 7.62 23.20 -10.45
N THR A 54 8.92 23.46 -10.51
CA THR A 54 9.61 23.88 -11.75
C THR A 54 10.48 22.76 -12.33
N LEU A 55 11.07 21.92 -11.49
CA LEU A 55 11.95 20.84 -11.93
C LEU A 55 11.14 19.57 -12.28
N PRO A 56 11.62 18.74 -13.22
CA PRO A 56 10.96 17.49 -13.58
C PRO A 56 11.13 16.38 -12.52
N TRP A 57 11.95 16.63 -11.49
CA TRP A 57 12.29 15.65 -10.47
C TRP A 57 11.32 15.74 -9.29
N SER A 58 10.78 14.60 -8.86
CA SER A 58 9.91 14.51 -7.69
C SER A 58 10.34 13.37 -6.76
N SER A 59 10.08 13.52 -5.46
CA SER A 59 10.27 12.48 -4.44
C SER A 59 9.17 11.41 -4.48
N GLY A 60 8.15 11.55 -5.33
CA GLY A 60 6.93 10.74 -5.28
C GLY A 60 7.14 9.23 -5.38
N VAL A 61 8.09 8.77 -6.20
CA VAL A 61 8.44 7.34 -6.29
C VAL A 61 9.06 6.84 -4.98
N VAL A 62 9.98 7.61 -4.39
CA VAL A 62 10.65 7.25 -3.13
C VAL A 62 9.65 7.27 -1.98
N GLU A 63 8.83 8.31 -1.87
CA GLU A 63 7.76 8.41 -0.89
C GLU A 63 6.72 7.30 -1.05
N GLY A 64 6.41 6.91 -2.29
CA GLY A 64 5.55 5.77 -2.60
C GLY A 64 6.11 4.46 -2.06
N HIS A 65 7.41 4.20 -2.24
CA HIS A 65 8.07 3.02 -1.67
C HIS A 65 8.03 3.04 -0.13
N VAL A 66 8.33 4.19 0.48
CA VAL A 66 8.25 4.37 1.94
C VAL A 66 6.83 4.11 2.44
N ASN A 67 5.82 4.67 1.76
CA ASN A 67 4.42 4.49 2.14
C ASN A 67 3.98 3.02 2.01
N ARG A 68 4.38 2.30 0.95
CA ARG A 68 4.08 0.88 0.78
C ARG A 68 4.62 -0.01 1.91
N VAL A 69 5.74 0.37 2.52
CA VAL A 69 6.29 -0.34 3.70
C VAL A 69 5.63 0.15 5.00
N LYS A 70 5.35 1.45 5.11
CA LYS A 70 4.79 2.07 6.30
C LYS A 70 3.32 1.71 6.54
N THR A 71 2.50 1.61 5.49
CA THR A 71 1.07 1.31 5.61
C THR A 71 0.79 -0.07 6.23
N PRO A 72 1.40 -1.18 5.75
CA PRO A 72 1.25 -2.48 6.41
C PRO A 72 1.75 -2.46 7.85
N LYS A 73 2.93 -1.87 8.09
CA LYS A 73 3.50 -1.74 9.45
C LYS A 73 2.54 -1.04 10.41
N LEU A 74 1.98 0.11 10.02
CA LEU A 74 1.00 0.86 10.82
C LEU A 74 -0.31 0.07 11.03
N ALA A 75 -0.77 -0.68 10.02
CA ALA A 75 -1.97 -1.51 10.13
C ALA A 75 -1.76 -2.75 11.03
N MET A 76 -0.50 -3.15 11.22
CA MET A 76 -0.09 -4.35 11.94
C MET A 76 0.43 -4.04 13.35
N ASP A 77 0.89 -2.81 13.61
CA ASP A 77 1.29 -2.36 14.94
C ASP A 77 0.12 -2.56 15.92
N GLY A 78 0.31 -3.44 16.90
CA GLY A 78 -0.72 -3.91 17.83
C GLY A 78 -1.37 -5.25 17.45
N ARG A 79 -1.89 -5.39 16.23
CA ARG A 79 -2.60 -6.63 15.80
C ARG A 79 -1.67 -7.80 15.53
N ALA A 80 -0.59 -7.56 14.78
CA ALA A 80 0.37 -8.61 14.47
C ALA A 80 1.22 -8.97 15.69
N LEU A 81 1.59 -8.01 16.53
CA LEU A 81 2.34 -8.30 17.76
C LEU A 81 1.55 -9.21 18.70
N PHE A 82 0.24 -9.00 18.84
CA PHE A 82 -0.62 -9.88 19.64
C PHE A 82 -0.80 -11.27 19.02
N GLU A 83 -1.07 -11.39 17.72
CA GLU A 83 -1.19 -12.69 17.05
C GLU A 83 0.14 -13.47 17.03
N LEU A 84 1.27 -12.77 16.84
CA LEU A 84 2.61 -13.35 16.94
C LEU A 84 2.93 -13.78 18.37
N LEU A 85 2.55 -12.98 19.37
CA LEU A 85 2.71 -13.32 20.78
C LEU A 85 1.82 -14.52 21.16
N ARG A 86 0.56 -14.54 20.73
CA ARG A 86 -0.37 -15.65 20.91
C ARG A 86 0.16 -16.95 20.29
N THR A 87 0.65 -16.89 19.06
CA THR A 87 1.25 -18.04 18.36
C THR A 87 2.48 -18.57 19.09
N ARG A 88 3.25 -17.70 19.74
CA ARG A 88 4.48 -18.06 20.45
C ARG A 88 4.26 -18.52 21.88
N ILE A 89 3.21 -18.06 22.54
CA ILE A 89 2.88 -18.38 23.93
C ILE A 89 1.93 -19.58 24.04
N LEU A 90 0.94 -19.70 23.15
CA LEU A 90 0.05 -20.85 23.16
C LEU A 90 0.78 -22.06 22.56
N PRO A 91 0.95 -23.17 23.29
CA PRO A 91 1.44 -24.41 22.68
C PRO A 91 0.47 -24.78 21.55
N GLN A 92 1.02 -25.08 20.37
CA GLN A 92 0.21 -25.57 19.25
C GLN A 92 -0.39 -26.90 19.71
N SER A 93 -1.65 -26.88 20.16
CA SER A 93 -2.39 -28.09 20.40
C SER A 93 -2.54 -28.74 19.03
N SER A 94 -1.70 -29.74 18.77
CA SER A 94 -1.78 -30.54 17.56
C SER A 94 -3.20 -31.08 17.52
N MET A 95 -4.05 -30.55 16.63
CA MET A 95 -5.29 -31.23 16.30
C MET A 95 -4.90 -32.61 15.76
N PRO A 96 -5.18 -33.72 16.47
CA PRO A 96 -4.92 -35.02 15.89
C PRO A 96 -5.83 -35.18 14.67
N PRO A 97 -5.38 -35.84 13.60
CA PRO A 97 -6.18 -36.02 12.40
C PRO A 97 -7.49 -36.74 12.79
N GLN A 98 -8.61 -36.10 12.50
CA GLN A 98 -9.95 -36.61 12.78
C GLN A 98 -10.16 -37.84 11.90
N ARG A 99 -9.90 -39.03 12.46
CA ARG A 99 -10.13 -40.30 11.79
C ARG A 99 -11.64 -40.49 11.67
N ALA A 100 -12.13 -40.48 10.43
CA ALA A 100 -13.55 -40.71 10.13
C ALA A 100 -14.02 -41.99 10.84
N ALA A 101 -15.06 -41.85 11.67
CA ALA A 101 -15.77 -42.96 12.28
C ALA A 101 -16.51 -43.74 11.18
N GLY A 102 -15.84 -44.75 10.63
CA GLY A 102 -16.47 -45.81 9.86
C GLY A 102 -17.00 -46.88 10.80
N SER A 103 -18.33 -46.98 10.85
CA SER A 103 -19.14 -48.00 11.51
C SER A 103 -18.59 -49.42 11.35
N GLU A 104 -18.19 -50.06 12.45
CA GLU A 104 -18.04 -51.52 12.54
C GLU A 104 -19.18 -52.08 13.39
N GLY A 105 -20.10 -52.80 12.74
CA GLY A 105 -21.14 -53.59 13.39
C GLY A 105 -21.50 -54.77 12.48
N GLY A 106 -21.34 -55.99 12.99
CA GLY A 106 -21.89 -57.19 12.36
C GLY A 106 -21.01 -58.43 12.46
N LEU A 107 -21.09 -59.12 13.60
CA LEU A 107 -20.73 -60.54 13.72
C LEU A 107 -21.76 -61.39 12.96
N ALA A 108 -21.34 -62.32 12.09
CA ALA A 108 -22.04 -63.58 11.88
C ALA A 108 -21.13 -64.60 11.15
N LEU A 109 -20.89 -65.70 11.85
CA LEU A 109 -20.30 -66.94 11.37
C LEU A 109 -21.20 -67.57 10.29
N HIS A 110 -20.64 -68.08 9.20
CA HIS A 110 -21.13 -69.32 8.59
C HIS A 110 -20.06 -69.96 7.67
N ALA A 111 -19.81 -71.23 7.93
CA ALA A 111 -18.91 -72.12 7.20
C ALA A 111 -19.44 -72.46 5.79
N GLY A 112 -18.52 -72.80 4.86
CA GLY A 112 -18.83 -73.42 3.57
C GLY A 112 -17.58 -73.56 2.68
N GLU A 113 -17.28 -74.79 2.29
CA GLU A 113 -16.08 -75.30 1.62
C GLU A 113 -15.63 -74.65 0.29
N PRO A 114 -14.36 -74.89 -0.13
CA PRO A 114 -13.85 -74.45 -1.43
C PRO A 114 -14.19 -75.45 -2.55
N GLN A 115 -14.67 -74.96 -3.70
CA GLN A 115 -14.57 -75.70 -4.96
C GLN A 115 -13.81 -74.89 -6.02
N PRO A 116 -12.91 -75.53 -6.79
CA PRO A 116 -12.09 -74.86 -7.80
C PRO A 116 -12.73 -74.92 -9.19
N GLY A 117 -12.49 -73.87 -9.98
CA GLY A 117 -12.51 -73.95 -11.44
C GLY A 117 -13.42 -72.95 -12.16
N GLY A 118 -12.83 -72.26 -13.13
CA GLY A 118 -13.57 -71.68 -14.27
C GLY A 118 -13.30 -70.22 -14.60
N HIS A 119 -12.45 -69.99 -15.62
CA HIS A 119 -12.54 -69.01 -16.73
C HIS A 119 -13.45 -67.78 -16.54
N TRP A 120 -13.03 -66.53 -16.78
CA TRP A 120 -12.13 -65.95 -17.78
C TRP A 120 -11.33 -64.77 -17.20
#